data_AF-A0A151QM54-F1
#
_entry.id   AF-A0A151QM54-F1
#
_cell.length_a   1.000
_cell.length_b   1.000
_cell.length_c   1.000
_cell.angle_alpha   90.00
_cell.angle_beta   90.00
_cell.angle_gamma   90.00
#
_symmetry.space_group_name_H-M   'P 1'
#
loop_
_entity.id
_entity.type
_entity.pdbx_description
1 polymer ?
#
loop_
_entity_poly.entity_id
_entity_poly.type
_entity_poly.pdbx_seq_one_letter_code
_entity_poly.pdbx_strand_id
1 'polypeptide(L)'
;MDQRIKIASFYMVGPAYSWYKWLICNHYTQDWGVFVQAVHRRFGSNLYDNPQEALKELKQKGSVAEYQSQFEKLSTKVSGLSEAWQISFFVAGLTDYLKCQLRLARPAT
;
A
#
# COMPACT_ATOMS: atom_id res chain seq x y z
N MET A 1 -4.87 -29.13 -10.90
CA MET A 1 -3.80 -28.29 -10.32
C MET A 1 -3.13 -27.51 -11.43
N ASP A 2 -3.29 -26.18 -11.44
CA ASP A 2 -2.73 -25.30 -12.47
C ASP A 2 -1.19 -25.44 -12.54
N GLN A 3 -0.63 -25.45 -13.75
CA GLN A 3 0.80 -25.60 -14.00
C GLN A 3 1.62 -24.46 -13.39
N ARG A 4 1.06 -23.25 -13.28
CA ARG A 4 1.70 -22.09 -12.67
C ARG A 4 1.97 -22.28 -11.18
N ILE A 5 1.08 -22.97 -10.46
CA ILE A 5 1.27 -23.31 -9.04
C ILE A 5 2.48 -24.24 -8.87
N LYS A 6 2.59 -25.25 -9.74
CA LYS A 6 3.73 -26.18 -9.72
C LYS A 6 5.04 -25.46 -10.01
N ILE A 7 5.06 -24.59 -11.02
CA ILE A 7 6.25 -23.79 -11.36
C ILE A 7 6.64 -22.89 -10.18
N ALA A 8 5.69 -22.15 -9.60
CA ALA A 8 5.94 -21.29 -8.46
C ALA A 8 6.51 -22.04 -7.26
N SER A 9 6.09 -23.29 -7.03
CA SER A 9 6.59 -24.10 -5.92
C SER A 9 8.08 -24.43 -5.99
N PHE A 10 8.68 -24.48 -7.19
CA PHE A 10 10.13 -24.72 -7.34
C PHE A 10 10.97 -23.55 -6.83
N TYR A 11 10.40 -22.35 -6.78
CA TYR A 11 11.07 -21.15 -6.28
C TYR A 11 10.79 -20.88 -4.80
N MET A 12 9.93 -21.68 -4.16
CA MET A 12 9.66 -21.56 -2.73
C MET A 12 10.73 -22.29 -1.94
N VAL A 13 11.34 -21.60 -0.97
CA VAL A 13 12.37 -22.15 -0.11
C VAL A 13 12.05 -21.91 1.36
N GLY A 14 12.60 -22.76 2.24
CA GLY A 14 12.46 -22.60 3.69
C GLY A 14 10.99 -22.52 4.15
N PRO A 15 10.60 -21.50 4.96
CA PRO A 15 9.24 -21.36 5.48
C PRO A 15 8.15 -21.31 4.41
N ALA A 16 8.45 -20.76 3.22
CA ALA A 16 7.50 -20.69 2.10
C ALA A 16 7.17 -22.08 1.55
N TYR A 17 8.17 -22.96 1.43
CA TYR A 17 7.98 -24.32 0.95
C TYR A 17 7.21 -25.19 1.96
N SER A 18 7.51 -25.05 3.25
CA SER A 18 6.76 -25.74 4.31
C SER A 18 5.29 -25.35 4.32
N TRP A 19 4.99 -24.06 4.14
CA TRP A 19 3.62 -23.57 4.00
C TRP A 19 2.93 -24.09 2.73
N TYR A 20 3.63 -24.10 1.58
CA TYR A 20 3.09 -24.67 0.34
C TYR A 20 2.70 -26.14 0.51
N LYS A 21 3.56 -26.95 1.13
CA LYS A 21 3.23 -28.37 1.42
C LYS A 21 1.98 -28.49 2.28
N TRP A 22 1.86 -27.69 3.34
CA TRP A 22 0.64 -27.63 4.16
C TRP A 22 -0.60 -27.25 3.34
N LEU A 23 -0.49 -26.23 2.47
CA LEU A 23 -1.58 -25.73 1.64
C LEU A 23 -2.12 -26.81 0.68
N ILE A 24 -1.22 -27.60 0.06
CA ILE A 24 -1.60 -28.68 -0.86
C ILE A 24 -2.14 -29.89 -0.11
N CYS A 25 -1.54 -30.27 1.03
CA CYS A 25 -2.02 -31.40 1.85
C CYS A 25 -3.43 -31.19 2.39
N ASN A 26 -3.84 -29.94 2.62
CA ASN A 26 -5.19 -29.61 3.08
C ASN A 26 -6.16 -29.26 1.93
N HIS A 27 -5.77 -29.51 0.67
CA HIS A 27 -6.58 -29.27 -0.52
C HIS A 27 -7.11 -27.82 -0.68
N TYR A 28 -6.47 -26.84 -0.06
CA TYR A 28 -7.01 -25.47 0.01
C TYR A 28 -7.00 -24.71 -1.32
N THR A 29 -6.16 -25.08 -2.29
CA THR A 29 -6.08 -24.33 -3.57
C THR A 29 -5.70 -25.20 -4.77
N GLN A 30 -6.50 -25.11 -5.84
CA GLN A 30 -6.14 -25.61 -7.19
C GLN A 30 -6.15 -24.52 -8.27
N ASP A 31 -6.70 -23.35 -7.92
CA ASP A 31 -6.80 -22.17 -8.78
C ASP A 31 -5.63 -21.20 -8.55
N TRP A 32 -5.11 -20.63 -9.63
CA TRP A 32 -3.98 -19.70 -9.59
C TRP A 32 -4.33 -18.39 -8.88
N GLY A 33 -5.54 -17.83 -9.10
CA GLY A 33 -5.97 -16.58 -8.46
C GLY A 33 -6.04 -16.71 -6.94
N VAL A 34 -6.65 -17.80 -6.46
CA VAL A 34 -6.73 -18.09 -5.01
C VAL A 34 -5.32 -18.33 -4.42
N PHE A 35 -4.45 -19.03 -5.16
CA PHE A 35 -3.07 -19.26 -4.74
C PHE A 35 -2.28 -17.95 -4.57
N VAL A 36 -2.35 -17.04 -5.55
CA VAL A 36 -1.65 -15.74 -5.48
C VAL A 36 -2.15 -14.91 -4.30
N GLN A 37 -3.47 -14.88 -4.05
CA GLN A 37 -4.01 -14.17 -2.88
C GLN A 37 -3.53 -14.80 -1.56
N ALA A 38 -3.46 -16.12 -1.48
CA ALA A 38 -2.97 -16.82 -0.29
C ALA A 38 -1.47 -16.54 -0.04
N VAL A 39 -0.67 -16.51 -1.10
CA VAL A 39 0.76 -16.14 -1.04
C VAL A 39 0.91 -14.68 -0.58
N HIS A 40 0.16 -13.75 -1.18
CA HIS A 40 0.16 -12.35 -0.76
C HIS A 40 -0.27 -12.16 0.70
N ARG A 41 -1.29 -12.89 1.16
CA ARG A 41 -1.74 -12.82 2.55
C ARG A 41 -0.69 -13.33 3.54
N ARG A 42 0.03 -14.39 3.17
CA ARG A 42 0.98 -15.08 4.07
C ARG A 42 2.38 -14.47 4.06
N PHE A 43 2.84 -14.01 2.90
CA PHE A 43 4.22 -13.56 2.66
C PHE A 43 4.31 -12.19 2.00
N GLY A 44 3.21 -11.62 1.54
CA GLY A 44 3.21 -10.23 1.09
C GLY A 44 3.46 -9.32 2.28
N SER A 45 4.37 -8.36 2.12
CA SER A 45 4.69 -7.33 3.12
C SER A 45 3.52 -6.36 3.44
N ASN A 46 2.32 -6.63 2.93
CA ASN A 46 1.18 -5.70 2.87
C ASN A 46 0.09 -5.93 3.94
N LEU A 47 0.46 -6.41 5.14
CA LEU A 47 -0.40 -6.21 6.31
C LEU A 47 -0.07 -4.92 7.08
N TYR A 48 1.08 -4.29 6.80
CA TYR A 48 1.54 -3.08 7.50
C TYR A 48 1.86 -1.89 6.60
N ASP A 49 2.06 -2.08 5.29
CA ASP A 49 2.04 -0.97 4.34
C ASP A 49 0.60 -0.76 3.89
N ASN A 50 -0.20 -0.11 4.74
CA ASN A 50 -1.48 0.43 4.34
C ASN A 50 -1.21 1.83 3.76
N PRO A 51 -1.06 1.98 2.43
CA PRO A 51 -0.67 3.25 1.83
C PRO A 51 -1.66 4.36 2.16
N GLN A 52 -2.92 4.03 2.48
CA GLN A 52 -3.91 4.98 3.00
C GLN A 52 -3.57 5.47 4.40
N GLU A 53 -3.12 4.61 5.31
CA GLU A 53 -2.67 5.02 6.65
C GLU A 53 -1.36 5.80 6.56
N ALA A 54 -0.40 5.35 5.75
CA ALA A 54 0.85 6.07 5.52
C ALA A 54 0.59 7.48 4.94
N LEU A 55 -0.39 7.62 4.05
CA LEU A 55 -0.80 8.92 3.47
C LEU A 55 -1.52 9.80 4.50
N LYS A 56 -2.30 9.21 5.42
CA LYS A 56 -2.95 9.91 6.53
C LYS A 56 -1.94 10.40 7.59
N GLU A 57 -0.91 9.61 7.86
CA GLU A 57 0.13 9.91 8.84
C GLU A 57 1.26 10.79 8.30
N LEU A 58 1.34 10.98 6.97
CA LEU A 58 2.37 11.81 6.35
C LEU A 58 2.29 13.26 6.84
N LYS A 59 3.35 13.72 7.50
CA LYS A 59 3.55 15.10 7.96
C LYS A 59 4.74 15.74 7.28
N GLN A 60 4.60 17.00 6.92
CA GLN A 60 5.69 17.84 6.45
C GLN A 60 6.69 18.04 7.60
N LYS A 61 7.90 17.48 7.47
CA LYS A 61 9.03 17.71 8.38
C LYS A 61 10.06 18.68 7.84
N GLY A 62 10.21 18.72 6.52
CA GLY A 62 11.18 19.56 5.80
C GLY A 62 10.50 20.53 4.83
N SER A 63 11.09 20.64 3.64
CA SER A 63 10.54 21.53 2.59
C SER A 63 9.19 21.04 2.07
N VAL A 64 8.38 21.96 1.55
CA VAL A 64 7.10 21.62 0.91
C VAL A 64 7.31 20.73 -0.32
N ALA A 65 8.37 20.97 -1.10
CA ALA A 65 8.71 20.16 -2.27
C ALA A 65 9.03 18.71 -1.91
N GLU A 66 9.76 18.49 -0.81
CA GLU A 66 10.07 17.16 -0.32
C GLU A 66 8.81 16.44 0.18
N TYR A 67 7.95 17.14 0.92
CA TYR A 67 6.65 16.63 1.35
C TYR A 67 5.76 16.26 0.17
N GLN A 68 5.69 17.11 -0.85
CA GLN A 68 4.93 16.86 -2.08
C GLN A 68 5.40 15.60 -2.79
N SER A 69 6.72 15.42 -2.98
CA SER A 69 7.25 14.21 -3.62
C SER A 69 6.91 12.93 -2.83
N GLN A 70 6.93 12.99 -1.51
CA GLN A 70 6.52 11.86 -0.66
C GLN A 70 5.02 11.57 -0.78
N PHE A 71 4.19 12.62 -0.80
CA PHE A 71 2.73 12.50 -0.94
C PHE A 71 2.35 11.89 -2.30
N GLU A 72 2.96 12.34 -3.40
CA GLU A 72 2.73 11.81 -4.75
C GLU A 72 3.12 10.33 -4.85
N LYS A 73 4.28 9.94 -4.31
CA LYS A 73 4.73 8.53 -4.28
C LYS A 73 3.78 7.62 -3.53
N LEU A 74 3.19 8.07 -2.42
CA LEU A 74 2.20 7.32 -1.67
C LEU A 74 0.85 7.30 -2.39
N SER A 75 0.46 8.41 -3.03
CA SER A 75 -0.79 8.51 -3.78
C SER A 75 -0.83 7.54 -4.96
N THR A 76 0.27 7.32 -5.67
CA THR A 76 0.36 6.32 -6.76
C THR A 76 0.08 4.88 -6.28
N LYS A 77 0.26 4.60 -4.98
CA LYS A 77 0.00 3.30 -4.38
C LYS A 77 -1.44 3.15 -3.86
N VAL A 78 -2.20 4.24 -3.79
CA VAL A 78 -3.61 4.22 -3.37
C VAL A 78 -4.52 4.33 -4.59
N SER A 79 -5.49 3.42 -4.72
CA SER A 79 -6.52 3.48 -5.76
C SER A 79 -7.87 3.90 -5.16
N GLY A 80 -8.64 4.73 -5.90
CA GLY A 80 -10.01 5.10 -5.54
C GLY A 80 -10.20 6.31 -4.59
N LEU A 81 -9.14 7.07 -4.28
CA LEU A 81 -9.28 8.35 -3.57
C LEU A 81 -9.78 9.44 -4.52
N SER A 82 -10.89 10.10 -4.18
CA SER A 82 -11.34 11.29 -4.92
C SER A 82 -10.36 12.46 -4.70
N GLU A 83 -10.25 13.35 -5.68
CA GLU A 83 -9.43 14.56 -5.62
C GLU A 83 -9.69 15.40 -4.35
N ALA A 84 -10.95 15.58 -3.94
CA ALA A 84 -11.30 16.31 -2.72
C ALA A 84 -10.65 15.72 -1.45
N TRP A 85 -10.57 14.38 -1.37
CA TRP A 85 -9.91 13.68 -0.26
C TRP A 85 -8.39 13.82 -0.34
N GLN A 86 -7.80 13.78 -1.54
CA GLN A 86 -6.37 14.00 -1.73
C GLN A 86 -5.95 15.41 -1.26
N ILE A 87 -6.71 16.44 -1.65
CA ILE A 87 -6.49 17.81 -1.19
C ILE A 87 -6.60 17.89 0.34
N SER A 88 -7.63 17.28 0.92
CA SER A 88 -7.83 17.27 2.37
C SER A 88 -6.66 16.61 3.12
N PHE A 89 -6.13 15.48 2.63
CA PHE A 89 -4.99 14.82 3.25
C PHE A 89 -3.70 15.63 3.11
N PHE A 90 -3.47 16.21 1.93
CA PHE A 90 -2.30 17.05 1.67
C PHE A 90 -2.28 18.26 2.63
N VAL A 91 -3.39 18.99 2.73
CA VAL A 91 -3.50 20.15 3.63
C VAL A 91 -3.37 19.73 5.10
N ALA A 92 -3.91 18.58 5.50
CA ALA A 92 -3.81 18.06 6.86
C ALA A 92 -2.37 17.68 7.28
N GLY A 93 -1.52 17.32 6.31
CA GLY A 93 -0.13 16.97 6.54
C GLY A 93 0.85 18.15 6.54
N LEU A 94 0.45 19.33 6.04
CA LEU A 94 1.27 20.54 6.10
C LEU A 94 1.53 21.02 7.54
N THR A 95 2.60 21.80 7.72
CA THR A 95 2.91 22.49 8.98
C THR A 95 1.80 23.47 9.38
N ASP A 96 1.61 23.68 10.68
CA ASP A 96 0.55 24.55 11.19
C ASP A 96 0.72 26.01 10.75
N TYR A 97 1.96 26.47 10.57
CA TYR A 97 2.26 27.78 9.99
C TYR A 97 1.67 27.92 8.57
N LEU A 98 1.92 26.94 7.69
CA LEU A 98 1.41 26.95 6.33
C LEU A 98 -0.11 26.75 6.28
N LYS A 99 -0.69 25.93 7.16
CA LYS A 99 -2.15 25.80 7.30
C LYS A 99 -2.79 27.14 7.67
N CYS A 100 -2.20 27.89 8.60
CA CYS A 100 -2.68 29.22 8.96
C CYS A 100 -2.59 30.19 7.77
N GLN A 101 -1.47 30.21 7.05
CA GLN A 101 -1.32 31.03 5.84
C GLN A 101 -2.35 30.67 4.76
N LEU A 102 -2.59 29.38 4.51
CA LEU A 102 -3.61 28.92 3.56
C LEU A 102 -5.03 29.33 3.96
N ARG A 103 -5.37 29.23 5.26
CA ARG A 103 -6.68 29.67 5.77
C ARG A 103 -6.87 31.18 5.65
N LEU A 104 -5.82 31.95 5.88
CA LEU A 104 -5.82 33.40 5.77
C LEU A 104 -5.89 33.86 4.30
N ALA A 105 -5.15 33.18 3.41
CA ALA A 105 -5.05 33.55 2.02
C ALA A 105 -6.28 33.14 1.18
N ARG A 106 -7.06 32.13 1.60
CA ARG A 106 -8.14 31.50 0.80
C ARG A 106 -7.81 31.46 -0.71
N PRO A 107 -6.69 30.83 -1.11
CA PRO A 107 -6.33 30.77 -2.51
C PRO A 107 -7.44 30.00 -3.27
N ALA A 108 -7.94 30.61 -4.34
CA ALA A 108 -8.77 29.92 -5.32
C ALA A 108 -7.90 28.87 -6.01
N THR A 109 -8.48 27.68 -6.19
CA THR A 109 -7.84 26.53 -6.83
C THR A 109 -7.68 26.76 -8.32
#